data_AF-A0A382M2I2-F1
#
_entry.id   AF-A0A382M2I2-F1
#
_cell.length_a   1.000
_cell.length_b   1.000
_cell.length_c   1.000
_cell.angle_alpha   90.00
_cell.angle_beta   90.00
_cell.angle_gamma   90.00
#
_symmetry.space_group_name_H-M   'P 1'
#
loop_
_entity.id
_entity.type
_entity.pdbx_description
1 polymer ?
#
loop_
_entity_poly.entity_id
_entity_poly.type
_entity_poly.pdbx_seq_one_letter_code
_entity_poly.pdbx_strand_id
1 'polypeptide(L)'
;MELRERIAGERRRLRKVREALSAAVIQTSRGDEAYVPFYLAIAAYFEAAMERLHTQDVRMGDLLREKADMDNSENKQVLGELDRRLKGNQEYLKKFLAGGKALQSQGKQALGEYEAEAKAYTDYIISNMGHHDGSTELARATFSEENWSY
;
A
#
# COMPACT_ATOMS: atom_id res chain seq x y z
N MET A 1 -10.32 18.66 12.83
CA MET A 1 -10.44 17.28 12.34
C MET A 1 -9.39 16.46 13.05
N GLU A 2 -9.80 15.51 13.88
CA GLU A 2 -8.86 14.69 14.65
C GLU A 2 -7.98 13.83 13.73
N LEU A 3 -6.77 13.52 14.18
CA LEU A 3 -5.77 12.75 13.42
C LEU A 3 -6.34 11.41 12.90
N ARG A 4 -7.16 10.74 13.71
CA ARG A 4 -7.82 9.47 13.38
C ARG A 4 -8.77 9.59 12.18
N GLU A 5 -9.53 10.68 12.11
CA GLU A 5 -10.46 10.96 11.02
C GLU A 5 -9.72 11.29 9.72
N ARG A 6 -8.60 12.02 9.81
CA ARG A 6 -7.71 12.30 8.66
C ARG A 6 -7.14 11.02 8.08
N ILE A 7 -6.61 10.12 8.93
CA ILE A 7 -6.04 8.83 8.53
C ILE A 7 -7.11 7.94 7.90
N ALA A 8 -8.29 7.83 8.53
CA ALA A 8 -9.40 7.05 7.98
C ALA A 8 -9.86 7.61 6.62
N GLY A 9 -9.91 8.94 6.47
CA GLY A 9 -10.20 9.60 5.20
C GLY A 9 -9.17 9.29 4.12
N GLU A 10 -7.88 9.29 4.46
CA GLU A 10 -6.80 8.97 3.53
C GLU A 10 -6.84 7.51 3.08
N ARG A 11 -7.05 6.57 4.01
CA ARG A 11 -7.23 5.14 3.67
C ARG A 11 -8.43 4.91 2.76
N ARG A 12 -9.54 5.63 2.96
CA ARG A 12 -10.71 5.59 2.03
C ARG A 12 -10.36 6.11 0.65
N ARG A 13 -9.63 7.24 0.55
CA ARG A 13 -9.20 7.78 -0.74
C ARG A 13 -8.23 6.84 -1.46
N LEU A 14 -7.24 6.30 -0.76
CA LEU A 14 -6.30 5.32 -1.31
C LEU A 14 -7.04 4.10 -1.88
N ARG A 15 -8.03 3.59 -1.14
CA ARG A 15 -8.89 2.49 -1.62
C ARG A 15 -9.59 2.85 -2.93
N LYS A 16 -10.15 4.06 -3.05
CA LYS A 16 -10.83 4.52 -4.27
C LYS A 16 -9.89 4.69 -5.45
N VAL A 17 -8.70 5.25 -5.23
CA VAL A 17 -7.66 5.38 -6.25
C VAL A 17 -7.18 4.01 -6.74
N ARG A 18 -6.98 3.06 -5.81
CA ARG A 18 -6.67 1.66 -6.15
C ARG A 18 -7.78 1.01 -6.96
N GLU A 19 -9.05 1.17 -6.58
CA GLU A 19 -10.20 0.63 -7.32
C GLU A 19 -10.24 1.18 -8.76
N ALA A 20 -9.99 2.48 -8.94
CA ALA A 20 -9.91 3.10 -10.25
C ALA A 20 -8.73 2.56 -11.08
N LEU A 21 -7.55 2.41 -10.47
CA LEU A 21 -6.39 1.82 -11.13
C LEU A 21 -6.65 0.38 -11.57
N SER A 22 -7.20 -0.46 -10.68
CA SER A 22 -7.54 -1.85 -10.98
C SER A 22 -8.51 -1.97 -12.15
N ALA A 23 -9.54 -1.12 -12.20
CA ALA A 23 -10.48 -1.11 -13.33
C ALA A 23 -9.78 -0.70 -14.64
N ALA A 24 -8.94 0.34 -14.59
CA ALA A 24 -8.23 0.83 -15.77
C ALA A 24 -7.24 -0.20 -16.34
N VAL A 25 -6.46 -0.89 -15.50
CA VAL A 25 -5.50 -1.91 -15.98
C VAL A 25 -6.17 -3.19 -16.48
N ILE A 26 -7.42 -3.48 -16.05
CA ILE A 26 -8.24 -4.54 -16.65
C ILE A 26 -8.74 -4.11 -18.04
N GLN A 27 -9.20 -2.87 -18.16
CA GLN A 27 -9.70 -2.33 -19.43
C GLN A 27 -8.57 -2.17 -20.45
N THR A 28 -7.36 -1.83 -19.98
CA THR A 28 -6.17 -1.40 -20.72
C THR A 28 -6.43 -0.12 -21.52
N SER A 29 -5.37 0.66 -21.75
CA SER A 29 -5.39 1.83 -22.63
C SER A 29 -5.50 1.45 -24.10
N ARG A 30 -5.13 0.21 -24.45
CA ARG A 30 -4.95 -0.24 -25.86
C ARG A 30 -4.03 0.71 -26.66
N GLY A 31 -3.10 1.36 -25.96
CA GLY A 31 -2.18 2.35 -26.55
C GLY A 31 -2.82 3.73 -26.79
N ASP A 32 -3.96 4.04 -26.16
CA ASP A 32 -4.53 5.39 -26.16
C ASP A 32 -3.73 6.31 -25.22
N GLU A 33 -3.12 7.34 -25.79
CA GLU A 33 -2.30 8.31 -25.07
C GLU A 33 -3.10 9.15 -24.07
N ALA A 34 -4.44 9.24 -24.24
CA ALA A 34 -5.31 9.92 -23.29
C ALA A 34 -5.28 9.31 -21.87
N TYR A 35 -4.78 8.08 -21.72
CA TYR A 35 -4.59 7.42 -20.42
C TYR A 35 -3.35 7.90 -19.67
N VAL A 36 -2.37 8.49 -20.36
CA VAL A 36 -1.08 8.89 -19.75
C VAL A 36 -1.28 9.86 -18.58
N PRO A 37 -2.04 10.98 -18.70
CA PRO A 37 -2.23 11.89 -17.59
C PRO A 37 -2.94 11.24 -16.39
N PHE A 38 -3.90 10.35 -16.66
CA PHE A 38 -4.63 9.62 -15.63
C PHE A 38 -3.70 8.70 -14.82
N TYR A 39 -2.89 7.89 -15.50
CA TYR A 39 -1.92 7.00 -14.86
C TYR A 39 -0.83 7.74 -14.09
N LEU A 40 -0.33 8.86 -14.63
CA LEU A 40 0.64 9.70 -13.91
C LEU A 40 0.03 10.32 -12.64
N ALA A 41 -1.22 10.79 -12.70
CA ALA A 41 -1.90 11.32 -11.53
C ALA A 41 -2.08 10.25 -10.43
N ILE A 42 -2.40 9.01 -10.82
CA ILE A 42 -2.49 7.89 -9.88
C ILE A 42 -1.12 7.57 -9.27
N ALA A 43 -0.07 7.48 -10.10
CA ALA A 43 1.28 7.18 -9.62
C ALA A 43 1.76 8.23 -8.60
N ALA A 44 1.56 9.52 -8.89
CA ALA A 44 1.89 10.62 -7.98
C ALA A 44 1.10 10.55 -6.65
N TYR A 45 -0.18 10.18 -6.71
CA TYR A 45 -0.98 9.99 -5.50
C TYR A 45 -0.45 8.85 -4.64
N PHE A 46 -0.14 7.70 -5.24
CA PHE A 46 0.43 6.56 -4.52
C PHE A 46 1.80 6.86 -3.93
N GLU A 47 2.68 7.55 -4.67
CA GLU A 47 3.98 8.00 -4.14
C GLU A 47 3.80 8.84 -2.87
N ALA A 48 2.92 9.85 -2.94
CA ALA A 48 2.68 10.74 -1.81
C ALA A 48 1.99 10.05 -0.62
N ALA A 49 1.04 9.14 -0.87
CA ALA A 49 0.24 8.52 0.18
C ALA A 49 0.94 7.31 0.84
N MET A 50 1.65 6.50 0.05
CA MET A 50 2.22 5.24 0.53
C MET A 50 3.47 5.42 1.36
N GLU A 51 4.26 6.48 1.16
CA GLU A 51 5.40 6.79 2.02
C GLU A 51 4.95 6.93 3.48
N ARG A 52 3.94 7.77 3.72
CA ARG A 52 3.38 7.99 5.06
C ARG A 52 2.77 6.73 5.67
N LEU A 53 1.94 6.02 4.90
CA LEU A 53 1.26 4.81 5.39
C LEU A 53 2.24 3.69 5.70
N HIS A 54 3.26 3.50 4.86
CA HIS A 54 4.28 2.50 5.11
C HIS A 54 5.10 2.82 6.37
N THR A 55 5.51 4.08 6.58
CA THR A 55 6.17 4.49 7.82
C THR A 55 5.31 4.22 9.04
N GLN A 56 3.99 4.47 8.94
CA GLN A 56 3.06 4.15 10.02
C GLN A 56 2.99 2.65 10.31
N ASP A 57 2.81 1.82 9.27
CA ASP A 57 2.66 0.38 9.45
C ASP A 57 3.96 -0.29 9.97
N VAL A 58 5.14 0.19 9.57
CA VAL A 58 6.43 -0.26 10.13
C VAL A 58 6.54 0.07 11.61
N ARG A 59 6.25 1.32 11.99
CA ARG A 59 6.28 1.75 13.40
C ARG A 59 5.31 0.95 14.27
N MET A 60 4.13 0.64 13.74
CA MET A 60 3.17 -0.24 14.41
C MET A 60 3.75 -1.64 14.65
N GLY A 61 4.44 -2.21 13.66
CA GLY A 61 5.15 -3.48 13.80
C GLY A 61 6.27 -3.43 14.84
N ASP A 62 7.03 -2.34 14.90
CA ASP A 62 8.09 -2.14 15.89
C ASP A 62 7.53 -2.06 17.31
N LEU A 63 6.49 -1.24 17.52
CA LEU A 63 5.79 -1.14 18.81
C LEU A 63 5.19 -2.49 19.25
N LEU A 64 4.65 -3.27 18.31
CA LEU A 64 4.16 -4.61 18.61
C LEU A 64 5.29 -5.53 19.08
N ARG A 65 6.47 -5.50 18.47
CA ARG A 65 7.63 -6.28 18.93
C ARG A 65 8.08 -5.88 20.33
N GLU A 66 7.98 -4.61 20.69
CA GLU A 66 8.39 -4.12 22.01
C GLU A 66 7.41 -4.54 23.12
N LYS A 67 6.12 -4.68 22.78
CA LYS A 67 5.06 -4.84 23.79
C LYS A 67 4.48 -6.24 23.84
N ALA A 68 4.49 -6.99 22.75
CA ALA A 68 3.97 -8.35 22.72
C ALA A 68 4.95 -9.32 23.39
N ASP A 69 4.41 -10.41 23.93
CA ASP A 69 5.23 -11.54 24.36
C ASP A 69 5.86 -12.22 23.13
N MET A 70 7.13 -11.93 22.88
CA MET A 70 7.86 -12.49 21.76
C MET A 70 8.39 -13.90 22.03
N ASP A 71 8.23 -14.47 23.22
CA ASP A 71 8.50 -15.89 23.45
C ASP A 71 7.36 -16.76 22.93
N ASN A 72 6.15 -16.20 22.80
CA ASN A 72 5.04 -16.82 22.11
C ASN A 72 5.30 -16.96 20.58
N SER A 73 5.25 -18.19 20.08
CA SER A 73 5.46 -18.51 18.66
C SER A 73 4.39 -17.94 17.72
N GLU A 74 3.17 -17.76 18.19
CA GLU A 74 2.07 -17.18 17.43
C GLU A 74 2.32 -15.69 17.16
N ASN A 75 2.74 -14.94 18.18
CA ASN A 75 3.11 -13.52 18.03
C ASN A 75 4.27 -13.32 17.06
N LYS A 76 5.29 -14.20 17.14
CA LYS A 76 6.40 -14.25 16.17
C LYS A 76 5.91 -14.48 14.75
N GLN A 77 4.96 -15.42 14.55
CA GLN A 77 4.41 -15.71 13.24
C GLN A 77 3.62 -14.52 12.66
N VAL A 78 2.76 -13.91 13.47
CA VAL A 78 1.96 -12.73 13.08
C VAL A 78 2.86 -11.59 12.62
N LEU A 79 3.91 -11.27 13.39
CA LEU A 79 4.84 -10.19 13.03
C LEU A 79 5.72 -10.54 11.83
N GLY A 80 6.14 -11.79 11.69
CA GLY A 80 6.84 -12.24 10.49
C GLY A 80 5.98 -12.20 9.22
N GLU A 81 4.66 -12.39 9.33
CA GLU A 81 3.75 -12.17 8.21
C GLU A 81 3.61 -10.68 7.88
N LEU A 82 3.43 -9.82 8.89
CA LEU A 82 3.38 -8.36 8.72
C LEU A 82 4.63 -7.86 7.97
N ASP A 83 5.82 -8.27 8.40
CA ASP A 83 7.08 -7.86 7.78
C ASP A 83 7.18 -8.27 6.31
N ARG A 84 6.80 -9.52 6.00
CA ARG A 84 6.81 -10.02 4.61
C ARG A 84 5.88 -9.23 3.72
N ARG A 85 4.69 -8.87 4.23
CA ARG A 85 3.69 -8.10 3.50
C ARG A 85 4.12 -6.65 3.28
N LEU A 86 4.68 -6.01 4.31
CA LEU A 86 5.18 -4.64 4.21
C LEU A 86 6.36 -4.54 3.24
N LYS A 87 7.29 -5.49 3.32
CA LYS A 87 8.42 -5.58 2.39
C LYS A 87 7.96 -5.82 0.95
N GLY A 88 7.09 -6.80 0.72
CA GLY A 88 6.59 -7.06 -0.63
C GLY A 88 5.81 -5.86 -1.19
N ASN A 89 4.99 -5.20 -0.37
CA ASN A 89 4.28 -3.98 -0.80
C ASN A 89 5.24 -2.87 -1.24
N GLN A 90 6.38 -2.67 -0.55
CA GLN A 90 7.42 -1.72 -1.00
C GLN A 90 8.06 -2.13 -2.32
N GLU A 91 8.35 -3.42 -2.51
CA GLU A 91 8.99 -3.92 -3.74
C GLU A 91 8.08 -3.69 -4.96
N TYR A 92 6.79 -4.01 -4.86
CA TYR A 92 5.84 -3.75 -5.94
C TYR A 92 5.57 -2.26 -6.15
N LEU A 93 5.49 -1.47 -5.07
CA LEU A 93 5.36 -0.01 -5.17
C LEU A 93 6.54 0.59 -5.94
N LYS A 94 7.77 0.16 -5.65
CA LYS A 94 8.98 0.65 -6.33
C LYS A 94 8.92 0.41 -7.84
N LYS A 95 8.49 -0.77 -8.26
CA LYS A 95 8.34 -1.10 -9.70
C LYS A 95 7.24 -0.27 -10.35
N PHE A 96 6.09 -0.16 -9.69
CA PHE A 96 4.98 0.68 -10.13
C PHE A 96 5.39 2.15 -10.33
N LEU A 97 6.12 2.74 -9.38
CA LEU A 97 6.60 4.12 -9.48
C LEU A 97 7.70 4.27 -10.55
N ALA A 98 8.55 3.26 -10.74
CA ALA A 98 9.51 3.25 -11.84
C ALA A 98 8.81 3.24 -13.21
N GLY A 99 7.74 2.44 -13.33
CA GLY A 99 6.86 2.45 -14.51
C GLY A 99 6.25 3.83 -14.73
N GLY A 100 5.80 4.52 -13.68
CA GLY A 100 5.28 5.90 -13.79
C GLY A 100 6.32 6.89 -14.34
N LYS A 101 7.60 6.77 -13.93
CA LYS A 101 8.70 7.58 -14.46
C LYS A 101 9.02 7.25 -15.93
N ALA A 102 8.97 5.97 -16.30
CA ALA A 102 9.09 5.55 -17.69
C ALA A 102 7.93 6.13 -18.54
N LEU A 103 6.70 6.06 -18.04
CA LEU A 103 5.51 6.62 -18.69
C LEU A 103 5.62 8.14 -18.86
N GLN A 104 6.14 8.85 -17.86
CA GLN A 104 6.35 10.29 -17.93
C GLN A 104 7.36 10.70 -19.01
N SER A 105 8.40 9.89 -19.22
CA SER A 105 9.49 10.19 -20.15
C SER A 105 9.22 9.70 -21.57
N GLN A 106 8.53 8.57 -21.73
CA GLN A 106 8.34 7.87 -23.01
C GLN A 106 6.90 7.96 -23.53
N GLY A 107 5.97 8.51 -22.73
CA GLY A 107 4.56 8.67 -23.09
C GLY A 107 3.93 7.34 -23.49
N LYS A 108 3.18 7.35 -24.59
CA LYS A 108 2.46 6.19 -25.12
C LYS A 108 3.29 4.91 -25.24
N GLN A 109 4.60 5.00 -25.52
CA GLN A 109 5.44 3.82 -25.74
C GLN A 109 5.58 2.94 -24.49
N ALA A 110 5.50 3.54 -23.29
CA ALA A 110 5.62 2.83 -22.02
C ALA A 110 4.26 2.38 -21.42
N LEU A 111 3.14 2.59 -22.10
CA LEU A 111 1.80 2.26 -21.57
C LEU A 111 1.64 0.78 -21.20
N GLY A 112 2.08 -0.13 -22.08
CA GLY A 112 1.93 -1.56 -21.84
C GLY A 112 2.74 -2.05 -20.64
N GLU A 113 3.98 -1.58 -20.50
CA GLU A 113 4.84 -1.90 -19.36
C GLU A 113 4.29 -1.30 -18.05
N TYR A 114 3.84 -0.05 -18.09
CA TYR A 114 3.19 0.59 -16.94
C TYR A 114 1.97 -0.20 -16.47
N GLU A 115 1.09 -0.62 -17.39
CA GLU A 115 -0.13 -1.36 -17.07
C GLU A 115 0.18 -2.73 -16.45
N ALA A 116 1.23 -3.40 -16.91
CA ALA A 116 1.68 -4.67 -16.33
C ALA A 116 2.14 -4.48 -14.87
N GLU A 117 2.98 -3.47 -14.61
CA GLU A 117 3.47 -3.17 -13.26
C GLU A 117 2.36 -2.68 -12.32
N ALA A 118 1.46 -1.84 -12.83
CA ALA A 118 0.29 -1.37 -12.09
C ALA A 118 -0.67 -2.52 -11.76
N LYS A 119 -0.89 -3.44 -12.69
CA LYS A 119 -1.67 -4.65 -12.42
C LYS A 119 -1.02 -5.50 -11.33
N ALA A 120 0.27 -5.80 -11.47
CA ALA A 120 1.02 -6.59 -10.50
C ALA A 120 0.96 -5.96 -9.09
N TYR A 121 1.08 -4.64 -8.99
CA TYR A 121 0.96 -3.94 -7.72
C TYR A 121 -0.45 -4.02 -7.12
N THR A 122 -1.50 -3.77 -7.92
CA THR A 122 -2.87 -3.85 -7.41
C THR A 122 -3.28 -5.28 -7.01
N ASP A 123 -2.84 -6.30 -7.75
CA ASP A 123 -3.04 -7.71 -7.41
C ASP A 123 -2.36 -8.05 -6.08
N TYR A 124 -1.15 -7.54 -5.86
CA TYR A 124 -0.42 -7.72 -4.60
C TYR A 124 -1.19 -7.12 -3.42
N ILE A 125 -1.68 -5.89 -3.55
CA ILE A 125 -2.47 -5.22 -2.50
C ILE A 125 -3.74 -6.02 -2.19
N ILE A 126 -4.48 -6.46 -3.20
CA ILE A 126 -5.71 -7.25 -3.01
C ILE A 126 -5.42 -8.54 -2.25
N SER A 127 -4.37 -9.25 -2.65
CA SER A 127 -4.09 -10.60 -2.16
C SER A 127 -3.40 -10.60 -0.80
N ASN A 128 -2.59 -9.58 -0.51
CA ASN A 128 -1.69 -9.58 0.64
C ASN A 128 -1.98 -8.45 1.65
N MET A 129 -2.72 -7.41 1.29
CA MET A 129 -2.94 -6.27 2.19
C MET A 129 -4.37 -6.21 2.74
N GLY A 130 -5.29 -7.08 2.31
CA GLY A 130 -6.70 -7.04 2.75
C GLY A 130 -7.00 -7.67 4.13
N HIS A 131 -6.28 -8.72 4.52
CA HIS A 131 -6.51 -9.44 5.78
C HIS A 131 -5.53 -8.94 6.84
N HIS A 132 -5.98 -8.18 7.83
CA HIS A 132 -5.13 -7.64 8.91
C HIS A 132 -5.44 -8.26 10.27
N ASP A 133 -6.18 -9.36 10.31
CA ASP A 133 -6.83 -9.84 11.53
C ASP A 133 -5.80 -10.15 12.63
N GLY A 134 -4.74 -10.90 12.33
CA GLY A 134 -3.71 -11.26 13.32
C GLY A 134 -2.96 -10.08 13.94
N SER A 135 -2.44 -9.14 13.13
CA SER A 135 -1.71 -7.98 13.67
C SER A 135 -2.63 -6.94 14.31
N THR A 136 -3.88 -6.84 13.86
CA THR A 136 -4.89 -5.96 14.46
C THR A 136 -5.35 -6.51 15.81
N GLU A 137 -5.56 -7.83 15.91
CA GLU A 137 -5.91 -8.50 17.16
C GLU A 137 -4.77 -8.42 18.17
N LEU A 138 -3.53 -8.66 17.73
CA LEU A 138 -2.36 -8.50 18.57
C LEU A 138 -2.23 -7.06 19.08
N ALA A 139 -2.46 -6.05 18.22
CA ALA A 139 -2.46 -4.66 18.67
C ALA A 139 -3.57 -4.38 19.69
N ARG A 140 -4.78 -4.90 19.50
CA ARG A 140 -5.89 -4.75 20.47
C ARG A 140 -5.57 -5.40 21.82
N ALA A 141 -4.91 -6.55 21.81
CA ALA A 141 -4.55 -7.27 23.03
C ALA A 141 -3.39 -6.60 23.80
N THR A 142 -2.55 -5.83 23.11
CA THR A 142 -1.26 -5.38 23.64
C THR A 142 -1.20 -3.87 23.89
N PHE A 143 -1.92 -3.06 23.12
CA PHE A 143 -1.81 -1.60 23.16
C PHE A 143 -2.78 -0.96 24.15
N SER A 144 -2.32 0.05 24.89
CA SER A 144 -3.16 0.99 25.63
C SER A 144 -3.61 2.15 24.73
N GLU A 145 -4.54 3.01 25.19
CA GLU A 145 -5.00 4.19 24.44
C GLU A 145 -3.85 5.15 24.07
N GLU A 146 -2.82 5.24 24.91
CA GLU A 146 -1.63 6.06 24.66
C GLU A 146 -0.83 5.61 23.44
N ASN A 147 -0.89 4.32 23.08
CA ASN A 147 -0.23 3.81 21.88
C ASN A 147 -0.92 4.23 20.59
N TRP A 148 -2.16 4.75 20.66
CA TRP A 148 -2.95 5.20 19.52
C TRP A 148 -2.95 6.72 19.33
N SER A 149 -2.32 7.48 20.23
CA SER A 149 -2.36 8.95 20.26
C SER A 149 -1.36 9.63 19.32
N TYR A 150 -0.68 8.87 18.47
CA TYR A 150 0.46 9.31 17.66
C TYR A 150 0.13 9.46 16.17
#